data_AF-A0A5D3F909-F1
#
_entry.id   AF-A0A5D3F909-F1
#
_cell.length_a   1.000
_cell.length_b   1.000
_cell.length_c   1.000
_cell.angle_alpha   90.00
_cell.angle_beta   90.00
_cell.angle_gamma   90.00
#
_symmetry.space_group_name_H-M   'P 1'
#
loop_
_entity.id
_entity.type
_entity.pdbx_description
1 polymer ?
#
loop_
_entity_poly.entity_id
_entity_poly.type
_entity_poly.pdbx_seq_one_letter_code
_entity_poly.pdbx_strand_id
1 'polypeptide(L)'
;MNVEEDSAIVAKRKKAHRYTKEPGRVTLREFRVTMQSEHAQREVSFSNEIWSCTCDFYAMRKTCSHVMAVQEMLFDNLGIRRP
;
A
#
# COMPACT_ATOMS: atom_id res chain seq x y z
N MET A 1 -17.01 -33.60 11.55
CA MET A 1 -15.65 -33.10 11.83
C MET A 1 -15.79 -31.67 12.29
N ASN A 2 -15.80 -31.45 13.60
CA ASN A 2 -16.04 -30.14 14.19
C ASN A 2 -14.68 -29.50 14.46
N VAL A 3 -14.26 -28.58 13.59
CA VAL A 3 -13.19 -27.65 13.94
C VAL A 3 -13.87 -26.59 14.80
N GLU A 4 -13.80 -26.74 16.12
CA GLU A 4 -13.96 -25.58 16.99
C GLU A 4 -12.89 -24.57 16.56
N GLU A 5 -13.31 -23.56 15.80
CA GLU A 5 -12.45 -22.45 15.47
C GLU A 5 -11.99 -21.84 16.79
N ASP A 6 -10.69 -21.93 17.08
CA ASP A 6 -10.09 -21.42 18.31
C ASP A 6 -10.70 -20.04 18.62
N SER A 7 -11.42 -19.95 19.74
CA SER A 7 -12.16 -18.74 20.12
C SER A 7 -11.28 -17.49 20.13
N ALA A 8 -9.96 -17.65 20.33
CA ALA A 8 -8.99 -16.58 20.22
C ALA A 8 -8.80 -16.08 18.77
N ILE A 9 -8.81 -16.97 17.78
CA ILE A 9 -8.75 -16.64 16.35
C ILE A 9 -10.02 -15.89 15.92
N VAL A 10 -11.20 -16.34 16.36
CA VAL A 10 -12.47 -15.65 16.10
C VAL A 10 -12.43 -14.22 16.65
N ALA A 11 -11.96 -14.06 17.89
CA ALA A 11 -11.81 -12.73 18.50
C ALA A 11 -10.79 -11.86 17.74
N LYS A 12 -9.68 -12.44 17.25
CA LYS A 12 -8.68 -11.73 16.43
C LYS A 12 -9.23 -11.30 15.08
N ARG A 13 -10.04 -12.12 14.40
CA ARG A 13 -10.72 -11.74 13.14
C ARG A 13 -11.66 -10.55 13.34
N LYS A 14 -12.46 -10.56 14.41
CA LYS A 14 -13.32 -9.41 14.77
C LYS A 14 -12.52 -8.13 14.98
N LYS A 15 -11.39 -8.22 15.70
CA LYS A 15 -10.47 -7.08 15.90
C LYS A 15 -9.86 -6.60 14.57
N ALA A 16 -9.43 -7.51 13.70
CA ALA A 16 -8.88 -7.18 12.39
C ALA A 16 -9.89 -6.40 11.53
N HIS A 17 -11.13 -6.86 11.44
CA HIS A 17 -12.19 -6.14 10.72
C HIS A 17 -12.50 -4.76 11.32
N ARG A 18 -12.43 -4.61 12.65
CA ARG A 18 -12.55 -3.30 13.27
C ARG A 18 -11.41 -2.36 12.85
N TYR A 19 -10.17 -2.84 12.80
CA TYR A 19 -9.00 -2.02 12.45
C TYR A 19 -9.02 -1.51 11.01
N THR A 20 -9.71 -2.18 10.08
CA THR A 20 -9.90 -1.66 8.72
C THR A 20 -10.74 -0.38 8.66
N LYS A 21 -11.45 -0.03 9.74
CA LYS A 21 -12.28 1.18 9.86
C LYS A 21 -11.61 2.27 10.68
N GLU A 22 -10.38 2.04 11.16
CA GLU A 22 -9.63 2.95 12.02
C GLU A 22 -8.28 3.31 11.35
N PRO A 23 -8.29 4.01 10.19
CA PRO A 23 -7.10 4.19 9.35
C PRO A 23 -5.97 4.97 10.04
N GLY A 24 -6.30 5.83 11.02
CA GLY A 24 -5.33 6.53 11.85
C GLY A 24 -4.45 5.61 12.73
N ARG A 25 -4.74 4.31 12.82
CA ARG A 25 -3.86 3.32 13.46
C ARG A 25 -2.72 2.84 12.58
N VAL A 26 -2.76 3.14 11.29
CA VAL A 26 -1.81 2.62 10.31
C VAL A 26 -0.90 3.75 9.83
N THR A 27 0.39 3.48 9.76
CA THR A 27 1.38 4.38 9.15
C THR A 27 2.16 3.58 8.13
N LEU A 28 2.14 4.03 6.88
CA LEU A 28 2.99 3.49 5.84
C LEU A 28 4.42 4.01 6.03
N ARG A 29 5.38 3.12 6.28
CA ARG A 29 6.80 3.48 6.48
C ARG A 29 7.59 3.33 5.20
N GLU A 30 7.45 2.17 4.57
CA GLU A 30 8.11 1.85 3.33
C GLU A 30 7.31 0.79 2.57
N PHE A 31 7.48 0.75 1.26
CA PHE A 31 7.03 -0.36 0.44
C PHE A 31 7.82 -0.41 -0.87
N ARG A 32 7.72 -1.55 -1.55
CA ARG A 32 8.19 -1.74 -2.91
C ARG A 32 7.19 -2.60 -3.66
N VAL A 33 6.79 -2.15 -4.83
CA VAL A 33 5.89 -2.89 -5.72
C VAL A 33 6.46 -2.96 -7.12
N THR A 34 6.14 -4.06 -7.77
CA THR A 34 6.36 -4.25 -9.19
C THR A 34 5.04 -3.99 -9.90
N MET A 35 5.04 -3.02 -10.82
CA MET A 35 3.88 -2.66 -11.62
C MET A 35 4.13 -3.02 -13.08
N GLN A 36 3.18 -3.71 -13.71
CA GLN A 36 3.18 -3.85 -15.16
C GLN A 36 2.52 -2.63 -15.78
N SER A 37 3.28 -1.84 -16.54
CA SER A 37 2.74 -0.76 -17.37
C SER A 37 2.73 -1.17 -18.84
N GLU A 38 2.13 -0.33 -19.68
CA GLU A 38 2.00 -0.58 -21.12
C GLU A 38 3.34 -0.84 -21.82
N HIS A 39 4.43 -0.25 -21.32
CA HIS A 39 5.73 -0.28 -21.99
C HIS A 39 6.77 -1.17 -21.31
N ALA A 40 6.65 -1.41 -20.00
CA ALA A 40 7.58 -2.25 -19.26
C ALA A 40 7.08 -2.53 -17.84
N GLN A 41 7.72 -3.52 -17.21
CA GLN A 41 7.69 -3.66 -15.77
C GLN A 41 8.43 -2.49 -15.10
N ARG A 42 7.81 -1.86 -14.11
CA ARG A 42 8.37 -0.75 -13.34
C ARG A 42 8.36 -1.09 -11.86
N GLU A 43 9.45 -0.79 -11.19
CA GLU A 43 9.48 -0.84 -9.72
C GLU A 43 9.08 0.54 -9.21
N VAL A 44 8.12 0.58 -8.29
CA VAL A 44 7.72 1.78 -7.55
C VAL A 44 8.00 1.51 -6.08
N SER A 45 8.65 2.45 -5.39
CA SER A 45 8.91 2.31 -3.97
C SER A 45 8.71 3.62 -3.23
N PHE A 46 8.51 3.49 -1.92
CA PHE A 46 8.53 4.58 -0.97
C PHE A 46 9.44 4.17 0.18
N SER A 47 10.44 4.98 0.48
CA SER A 47 11.36 4.77 1.61
C SER A 47 11.97 6.11 2.00
N ASN A 48 12.21 6.31 3.31
CA ASN A 48 12.72 7.58 3.84
C ASN A 48 11.91 8.80 3.35
N GLU A 49 10.57 8.66 3.32
CA GLU A 49 9.63 9.70 2.86
C GLU A 49 9.78 10.11 1.38
N ILE A 50 10.55 9.34 0.60
CA ILE A 50 10.84 9.61 -0.80
C ILE A 50 10.20 8.53 -1.68
N TRP A 51 9.43 8.99 -2.68
CA TRP A 51 8.94 8.14 -3.75
C TRP A 51 10.06 7.83 -4.75
N SER A 52 10.01 6.69 -5.41
CA SER A 52 10.85 6.43 -6.58
C SER A 52 10.14 5.53 -7.58
N CYS A 53 10.52 5.67 -8.85
CA CYS A 53 10.12 4.77 -9.91
C CYS A 53 11.26 4.57 -10.89
N THR A 54 11.40 3.36 -11.42
CA THR A 54 12.43 3.00 -12.41
C THR A 54 12.13 3.46 -13.84
N CYS A 55 11.19 4.40 -14.04
CA CYS A 55 10.93 4.97 -15.37
C CYS A 55 11.70 6.28 -15.59
N ASP A 56 12.07 6.53 -16.85
CA ASP A 56 12.86 7.71 -17.24
C ASP A 56 12.12 9.01 -16.93
N PHE A 57 10.79 9.01 -17.07
CA PHE A 57 9.96 10.16 -16.73
C PHE A 57 10.10 10.56 -15.26
N TYR A 58 10.15 9.58 -14.35
CA TYR A 58 10.40 9.84 -12.93
C TYR A 58 11.82 10.39 -12.70
N ALA A 59 12.83 9.84 -13.38
CA ALA A 59 14.20 10.33 -13.26
C ALA A 59 14.29 11.84 -13.55
N MET A 60 13.54 12.30 -14.56
CA MET A 60 13.48 13.70 -14.99
C MET A 60 12.57 14.60 -14.13
N ARG A 61 11.40 14.09 -13.71
CA ARG A 61 10.33 14.93 -13.13
C ARG A 61 10.06 14.66 -11.65
N LYS A 62 10.68 13.63 -11.07
CA LYS A 62 10.45 13.14 -9.70
C LYS A 62 8.99 12.78 -9.42
N THR A 63 8.24 12.49 -10.48
CA THR A 63 6.88 11.95 -10.47
C THR A 63 6.61 11.26 -11.80
N CYS A 64 5.61 10.38 -11.86
CA CYS A 64 5.13 9.73 -13.07
C CYS A 64 3.75 9.09 -12.82
N SER A 65 3.06 8.68 -13.88
CA SER A 65 1.76 7.98 -13.78
C SER A 65 1.82 6.74 -12.89
N HIS A 66 2.95 6.02 -12.86
CA HIS A 66 3.11 4.84 -12.01
C HIS A 66 3.13 5.20 -10.51
N VAL A 67 3.84 6.26 -10.12
CA VAL A 67 3.82 6.77 -8.74
C VAL A 67 2.42 7.25 -8.39
N MET A 68 1.77 8.01 -9.28
CA MET A 68 0.41 8.52 -9.06
C MET A 68 -0.58 7.37 -8.83
N ALA A 69 -0.54 6.34 -9.67
CA ALA A 69 -1.41 5.18 -9.53
C ALA A 69 -1.19 4.45 -8.20
N VAL A 70 0.06 4.24 -7.79
CA VAL A 70 0.36 3.57 -6.50
C VAL A 70 -0.06 4.44 -5.31
N GLN A 71 0.09 5.76 -5.40
CA GLN A 71 -0.41 6.69 -4.38
C GLN A 71 -1.93 6.59 -4.22
N GLU A 72 -2.69 6.59 -5.32
CA GLU A 72 -4.15 6.42 -5.30
C GLU A 72 -4.53 5.06 -4.72
N MET A 73 -3.88 3.97 -5.18
CA MET A 73 -4.15 2.62 -4.70
C MET A 73 -3.90 2.46 -3.19
N LEU A 74 -2.85 3.09 -2.66
CA LEU A 74 -2.48 2.95 -1.25
C LEU A 74 -3.22 3.93 -0.35
N PHE A 75 -3.29 5.22 -0.68
CA PHE A 75 -3.80 6.22 0.26
C PHE A 75 -5.30 6.43 0.16
N ASP A 76 -5.87 6.43 -1.05
CA ASP A 76 -7.31 6.70 -1.20
C ASP A 76 -8.13 5.50 -0.70
N ASN A 77 -7.65 4.28 -0.95
CA ASN A 77 -8.30 3.06 -0.47
C ASN A 77 -8.07 2.80 1.03
N LEU A 78 -6.94 3.23 1.60
CA LEU A 78 -6.66 3.04 3.03
C LEU A 78 -7.15 4.20 3.90
N GLY A 79 -7.57 5.33 3.32
CA GLY A 79 -7.97 6.52 4.09
C GLY A 79 -6.83 7.09 4.96
N ILE A 80 -5.58 6.79 4.61
CA ILE A 80 -4.39 7.29 5.29
C ILE A 80 -4.00 8.61 4.62
N ARG A 81 -3.67 9.64 5.43
CA ARG A 81 -3.21 10.92 4.90
C ARG A 81 -1.95 10.71 4.07
N ARG A 82 -1.95 11.21 2.83
CA ARG A 82 -0.77 11.21 1.95
C ARG A 82 0.37 11.99 2.64
N PRO A 83 1.59 11.42 2.72
CA PRO A 83 2.76 12.18 3.17
C PRO A 83 3.06 13.33 2.19
#